data_AF-A0A131YA37-F1
#
_entry.id   AF-A0A131YA37-F1
#
_cell.length_a   1.000
_cell.length_b   1.000
_cell.length_c   1.000
_cell.angle_alpha   90.00
_cell.angle_beta   90.00
_cell.angle_gamma   90.00
#
_symmetry.space_group_name_H-M   'P 1'
#
loop_
_entity.id
_entity.type
_entity.pdbx_description
1 polymer ?
#
loop_
_entity_poly.entity_id
_entity_poly.type
_entity_poly.pdbx_seq_one_letter_code
_entity_poly.pdbx_strand_id
1 'polypeptide(L)'
;RAIITYLVDKYAPDSPLYPRNVEKRATIDSLLFFDIGTLQRSLSNFFFPIFLDSRNVSQTACRAMVHALRELSNLLRDNRYLTGSEITLADIAVAGSLSLADMVGFKMNQFPKVRDYYAALKRDLPYFRQINVVQVSTLKCFARA
;
A
#
# COMPACT_ATOMS: atom_id res chain seq x y z
N ARG A 1 7.53 -8.31 1.37
CA ARG A 1 6.75 -8.86 2.51
C ARG A 1 7.63 -9.77 3.36
N ALA A 2 8.11 -10.93 2.88
CA ALA A 2 9.06 -11.76 3.66
C ALA A 2 10.32 -11.02 4.15
N ILE A 3 10.87 -10.10 3.36
CA ILE A 3 12.04 -9.30 3.77
C ILE A 3 11.71 -8.39 4.97
N ILE A 4 10.58 -7.69 4.96
CA ILE A 4 10.23 -6.75 6.04
C ILE A 4 9.90 -7.49 7.34
N THR A 5 9.31 -8.69 7.26
CA THR A 5 9.08 -9.53 8.44
C THR A 5 10.40 -10.06 9.01
N TYR A 6 11.30 -10.56 8.16
CA TYR A 6 12.64 -10.99 8.56
C TYR A 6 13.43 -9.88 9.27
N LEU A 7 13.39 -8.65 8.74
CA LEU A 7 14.12 -7.53 9.35
C LEU A 7 13.62 -7.24 10.76
N VAL A 8 12.30 -7.26 11.00
CA VAL A 8 11.76 -7.06 12.34
C VAL A 8 12.09 -8.26 13.24
N ASP A 9 11.87 -9.50 12.77
CA ASP A 9 12.14 -10.69 13.57
C ASP A 9 13.62 -10.81 13.99
N LYS A 10 14.55 -10.42 13.11
CA LYS A 10 15.99 -10.49 13.37
C LYS A 10 16.51 -9.34 14.22
N TYR A 11 16.09 -8.11 13.93
CA TYR A 11 16.73 -6.91 14.49
C TYR A 11 15.87 -6.17 15.51
N ALA A 12 14.56 -6.44 15.57
CA ALA A 12 13.64 -5.80 16.50
C ALA A 12 12.49 -6.76 16.92
N PRO A 13 12.79 -7.92 17.52
CA PRO A 13 11.82 -9.00 17.76
C PRO A 13 10.64 -8.63 18.67
N ASP A 14 10.80 -7.59 19.51
CA ASP A 14 9.77 -7.08 20.42
C ASP A 14 9.06 -5.83 19.87
N SER A 15 9.32 -5.49 18.60
CA SER A 15 8.71 -4.32 17.97
C SER A 15 7.20 -4.47 17.81
N PRO A 16 6.42 -3.41 18.11
CA PRO A 16 4.97 -3.42 17.85
C PRO A 16 4.65 -3.49 16.34
N LEU A 17 5.61 -3.25 15.46
CA LEU A 17 5.43 -3.38 14.01
C LEU A 17 5.04 -4.81 13.58
N TYR A 18 5.51 -5.82 14.31
CA TYR A 18 5.27 -7.23 14.01
C TYR A 18 5.33 -8.09 15.29
N PRO A 19 4.32 -8.00 16.18
CA PRO A 19 4.32 -8.65 17.48
C PRO A 19 4.40 -10.18 17.37
N ARG A 20 4.96 -10.84 18.39
CA ARG A 20 5.06 -12.31 18.50
C ARG A 20 3.76 -13.01 18.91
N ASN A 21 2.79 -12.26 19.43
CA ASN A 21 1.47 -12.83 19.75
C ASN A 21 0.83 -13.39 18.46
N VAL A 22 0.49 -14.68 18.49
CA VAL A 22 0.09 -15.45 17.30
C VAL A 22 -1.16 -14.86 16.63
N GLU A 23 -2.16 -14.42 17.40
CA GLU A 23 -3.40 -13.87 16.86
C GLU A 23 -3.20 -12.51 16.18
N LYS A 24 -2.44 -11.61 16.83
CA LYS A 24 -2.07 -10.31 16.24
C LYS A 24 -1.21 -10.51 14.99
N ARG A 25 -0.26 -11.44 15.04
CA ARG A 25 0.61 -11.76 13.90
C ARG A 25 -0.17 -12.34 12.73
N ALA A 26 -1.09 -13.28 12.98
CA ALA A 26 -1.95 -13.84 11.94
C ALA A 26 -2.81 -12.76 11.24
N THR A 27 -3.26 -11.75 12.00
CA THR A 27 -3.97 -10.60 11.42
C THR A 27 -3.07 -9.80 10.48
N ILE A 28 -1.84 -9.48 10.90
CA ILE A 28 -0.86 -8.74 10.07
C ILE A 28 -0.48 -9.56 8.84
N ASP A 29 -0.24 -10.86 8.99
CA ASP A 29 0.11 -11.75 7.87
C ASP A 29 -1.03 -11.82 6.85
N SER A 30 -2.28 -11.96 7.30
CA SER A 30 -3.46 -11.91 6.44
C SER A 30 -3.52 -10.60 5.64
N LEU A 31 -3.27 -9.46 6.29
CA LEU A 31 -3.23 -8.15 5.63
C LEU A 31 -2.07 -8.02 4.64
N LEU A 32 -0.89 -8.59 4.94
CA LEU A 32 0.23 -8.65 4.00
C LEU A 32 -0.13 -9.50 2.76
N PHE A 33 -0.86 -10.61 2.93
CA PHE A 33 -1.34 -11.42 1.82
C PHE A 33 -2.44 -10.74 1.01
N PHE A 34 -3.36 -10.03 1.66
CA PHE A 34 -4.32 -9.15 0.98
C PHE A 34 -3.59 -8.11 0.12
N ASP A 35 -2.55 -7.48 0.68
CA ASP A 35 -1.80 -6.46 -0.03
C ASP A 35 -1.10 -7.04 -1.28
N ILE A 36 -0.42 -8.19 -1.23
CA ILE A 36 0.21 -8.79 -2.43
C ILE A 36 -0.81 -9.35 -3.42
N GLY A 37 -1.80 -10.09 -2.91
CA GLY A 37 -2.70 -10.90 -3.73
C GLY A 37 -3.81 -10.09 -4.38
N THR A 38 -4.23 -9.01 -3.71
CA THR A 38 -5.41 -8.24 -4.09
C THR A 38 -5.04 -6.79 -4.40
N LEU A 39 -4.51 -6.04 -3.41
CA LEU A 39 -4.33 -4.60 -3.56
C LEU A 39 -3.25 -4.23 -4.57
N GLN A 40 -1.99 -4.60 -4.29
CA GLN A 40 -0.84 -4.31 -5.15
C GLN A 40 -1.08 -4.85 -6.55
N ARG A 41 -1.56 -6.10 -6.68
CA ARG A 41 -1.85 -6.73 -7.97
C ARG A 41 -2.85 -5.91 -8.79
N SER A 42 -3.95 -5.48 -8.19
CA SER A 42 -4.99 -4.71 -8.88
C SER A 42 -4.49 -3.31 -9.26
N LEU A 43 -3.77 -2.64 -8.36
CA LEU A 43 -3.19 -1.32 -8.61
C LEU A 43 -2.13 -1.36 -9.72
N SER A 44 -1.22 -2.34 -9.70
CA SER A 44 -0.20 -2.50 -10.74
C SER A 44 -0.83 -2.75 -12.12
N ASN A 45 -1.83 -3.64 -12.20
CA ASN A 45 -2.54 -3.93 -13.44
C ASN A 45 -3.30 -2.72 -14.00
N PHE A 46 -3.70 -1.79 -13.13
CA PHE A 46 -4.36 -0.56 -13.54
C PHE A 46 -3.36 0.54 -13.92
N PHE A 47 -2.34 0.80 -13.08
CA PHE A 47 -1.45 1.95 -13.23
C PHE A 47 -0.28 1.71 -14.18
N PHE A 48 0.30 0.50 -14.27
CA PHE A 48 1.45 0.28 -15.16
C PHE A 48 1.13 0.45 -16.65
N PRO A 49 -0.02 0.00 -17.18
CA PRO A 49 -0.35 0.29 -18.59
C PRO A 49 -0.50 1.79 -18.89
N ILE A 50 -1.03 2.56 -17.94
CA ILE A 50 -1.12 4.04 -18.05
C ILE A 50 0.28 4.64 -18.06
N PHE A 51 1.16 4.14 -17.17
CA PHE A 51 2.48 4.68 -16.95
C PHE A 51 3.48 4.38 -18.08
N LEU A 52 3.48 3.14 -18.60
CA LEU A 52 4.47 2.69 -19.59
C LEU A 52 4.09 3.06 -21.02
N ASP A 53 2.85 2.78 -21.41
CA ASP A 53 2.47 2.82 -22.83
C ASP A 53 1.36 3.84 -23.11
N SER A 54 0.95 4.66 -22.12
CA SER A 54 -0.22 5.55 -22.21
C SER A 54 -1.48 4.83 -22.73
N ARG A 55 -1.59 3.51 -22.47
CA ARG A 55 -2.66 2.67 -23.01
C ARG A 55 -3.94 2.81 -22.21
N ASN A 56 -5.05 2.52 -22.88
CA ASN A 56 -6.35 2.35 -22.24
C ASN A 56 -6.33 1.13 -21.31
N VAL A 57 -6.82 1.32 -20.09
CA VAL A 57 -6.96 0.25 -19.10
C VAL A 57 -8.23 -0.54 -19.37
N SER A 58 -8.17 -1.87 -19.25
CA SER A 58 -9.35 -2.72 -19.44
C SER A 58 -10.41 -2.44 -18.37
N GLN A 59 -11.68 -2.57 -18.74
CA GLN A 59 -12.79 -2.41 -17.79
C GLN A 59 -12.69 -3.39 -16.61
N THR A 60 -12.13 -4.58 -16.85
CA THR A 60 -11.86 -5.59 -15.82
C THR A 60 -10.81 -5.11 -14.82
N ALA A 61 -9.69 -4.53 -15.28
CA ALA A 61 -8.68 -3.97 -14.38
C ALA A 61 -9.22 -2.76 -13.59
N CYS A 62 -10.04 -1.91 -14.21
CA CYS A 62 -10.74 -0.82 -13.51
C CYS A 62 -11.65 -1.35 -12.39
N ARG A 63 -12.51 -2.33 -12.68
CA ARG A 63 -13.37 -2.98 -11.67
C ARG A 63 -12.57 -3.62 -10.54
N ALA A 64 -11.47 -4.31 -10.85
CA ALA A 64 -10.61 -4.94 -9.86
C ALA A 64 -9.95 -3.91 -8.94
N MET A 65 -9.46 -2.79 -9.48
CA MET A 65 -8.90 -1.71 -8.68
C MET A 65 -9.95 -1.09 -7.74
N VAL A 66 -11.14 -0.77 -8.27
CA VAL A 66 -12.24 -0.21 -7.47
C VAL A 66 -12.63 -1.17 -6.34
N HIS A 67 -12.73 -2.46 -6.64
CA HIS A 67 -13.00 -3.49 -5.63
C HIS A 67 -11.90 -3.53 -4.57
N ALA A 68 -10.63 -3.60 -4.96
CA ALA A 68 -9.51 -3.66 -4.01
C ALA A 68 -9.45 -2.44 -3.08
N LEU A 69 -9.71 -1.23 -3.59
CA LEU A 69 -9.76 0.00 -2.78
C LEU A 69 -10.97 0.02 -1.83
N ARG A 70 -12.12 -0.53 -2.24
CA ARG A 70 -13.27 -0.71 -1.35
C ARG A 70 -12.98 -1.72 -0.25
N GLU A 71 -12.35 -2.85 -0.58
CA GLU A 71 -11.95 -3.84 0.41
C GLU A 71 -10.93 -3.26 1.41
N LEU A 72 -9.96 -2.47 0.95
CA LEU A 72 -9.06 -1.76 1.86
C LEU A 72 -9.82 -0.82 2.80
N SER A 73 -10.81 -0.10 2.27
CA SER A 73 -11.70 0.77 3.05
C SER A 73 -12.49 -0.02 4.11
N ASN A 74 -12.95 -1.24 3.79
CA ASN A 74 -13.65 -2.12 4.72
C ASN A 74 -12.70 -2.63 5.81
N LEU A 75 -11.50 -3.08 5.44
CA LEU A 75 -10.46 -3.57 6.35
C LEU A 75 -10.02 -2.50 7.35
N LEU A 76 -9.96 -1.22 6.94
CA LEU A 76 -9.68 -0.12 7.85
C LEU A 76 -10.71 0.03 8.97
N ARG A 77 -11.99 -0.33 8.76
CA ARG A 77 -13.09 -0.06 9.73
C ARG A 77 -13.00 1.37 10.25
N ASP A 78 -13.36 1.68 11.49
CA ASP A 78 -13.20 3.06 11.99
C ASP A 78 -11.81 3.34 12.58
N ASN A 79 -10.82 2.50 12.24
CA ASN A 79 -9.46 2.63 12.75
C ASN A 79 -8.63 3.63 11.94
N ARG A 80 -7.59 4.16 12.59
CA ARG A 80 -6.58 5.00 11.95
C ARG A 80 -5.67 4.21 11.02
N TYR A 81 -5.34 2.97 11.40
CA TYR A 81 -4.47 2.03 10.68
C TYR A 81 -5.12 0.65 10.63
N LEU A 82 -4.57 -0.27 9.82
CA LEU A 82 -5.20 -1.55 9.51
C LEU A 82 -5.42 -2.45 10.74
N THR A 83 -4.58 -2.31 11.75
CA THR A 83 -4.66 -3.10 12.99
C THR A 83 -5.06 -2.27 14.22
N GLY A 84 -5.56 -1.04 14.03
CA GLY A 84 -6.00 -0.17 15.13
C GLY A 84 -5.34 1.20 15.10
N SER A 85 -4.78 1.62 16.24
CA SER A 85 -4.18 2.95 16.42
C SER A 85 -2.67 3.00 16.16
N GLU A 86 -2.02 1.84 16.04
CA GLU A 86 -0.57 1.73 15.81
C GLU A 86 -0.28 1.22 14.39
N ILE A 87 0.84 1.69 13.84
CA ILE A 87 1.35 1.25 12.53
C ILE A 87 1.98 -0.13 12.68
N THR A 88 1.74 -1.01 11.71
CA THR A 88 2.37 -2.32 11.58
C THR A 88 3.05 -2.50 10.23
N LEU A 89 3.71 -3.64 10.03
CA LEU A 89 4.26 -4.01 8.72
C LEU A 89 3.20 -4.06 7.61
N ALA A 90 1.94 -4.34 7.94
CA ALA A 90 0.84 -4.32 6.97
C ALA A 90 0.64 -2.91 6.40
N ASP A 91 0.64 -1.90 7.27
CA ASP A 91 0.47 -0.50 6.89
C ASP A 91 1.63 -0.01 6.02
N ILE A 92 2.86 -0.40 6.35
CA ILE A 92 4.06 -0.08 5.56
C ILE A 92 3.97 -0.68 4.15
N ALA A 93 3.56 -1.95 4.05
CA ALA A 93 3.44 -2.64 2.76
C ALA A 93 2.35 -1.98 1.88
N VAL A 94 1.18 -1.70 2.46
CA VAL A 94 0.08 -1.01 1.78
C VAL A 94 0.47 0.41 1.37
N ALA A 95 1.22 1.14 2.19
CA ALA A 95 1.71 2.48 1.84
C ALA A 95 2.60 2.46 0.58
N GLY A 96 3.42 1.41 0.45
CA GLY A 96 4.18 1.14 -0.77
C GLY A 96 3.27 0.91 -1.97
N SER A 97 2.29 0.01 -1.86
CA SER A 97 1.33 -0.27 -2.93
C SER A 97 0.53 0.97 -3.38
N LEU A 98 0.06 1.80 -2.44
CA LEU A 98 -0.71 3.01 -2.74
C LEU A 98 0.15 4.10 -3.42
N SER A 99 1.47 4.06 -3.28
CA SER A 99 2.38 4.98 -3.98
C SER A 99 2.39 4.84 -5.50
N LEU A 100 1.88 3.72 -6.04
CA LEU A 100 1.65 3.58 -7.48
C LEU A 100 0.70 4.65 -8.04
N ALA A 101 -0.26 5.12 -7.23
CA ALA A 101 -1.14 6.21 -7.62
C ALA A 101 -0.40 7.54 -7.79
N ASP A 102 0.64 7.78 -6.98
CA ASP A 102 1.44 9.02 -7.07
C ASP A 102 2.23 9.08 -8.38
N MET A 103 2.62 7.92 -8.95
CA MET A 103 3.37 7.85 -10.21
C MET A 103 2.64 8.50 -11.37
N VAL A 104 1.33 8.30 -11.45
CA VAL A 104 0.47 8.84 -12.51
C VAL A 104 -0.37 10.04 -12.03
N GLY A 105 -0.13 10.53 -10.81
CA GLY A 105 -0.87 11.65 -10.23
C GLY A 105 -2.33 11.35 -9.92
N PHE A 106 -2.71 10.07 -9.80
CA PHE A 106 -4.09 9.66 -9.55
C PHE A 106 -4.56 10.11 -8.16
N LYS A 107 -5.71 10.78 -8.11
CA LYS A 107 -6.33 11.24 -6.86
C LYS A 107 -7.40 10.25 -6.42
N MET A 108 -7.26 9.70 -5.21
CA MET A 108 -8.22 8.75 -4.62
C MET A 108 -9.48 9.42 -4.06
N ASN A 109 -10.00 10.46 -4.73
CA ASN A 109 -11.12 11.27 -4.21
C ASN A 109 -12.41 10.46 -4.03
N GLN A 110 -12.61 9.41 -4.86
CA GLN A 110 -13.75 8.49 -4.75
C GLN A 110 -13.63 7.50 -3.58
N PHE A 111 -12.45 7.45 -2.92
CA PHE A 111 -12.16 6.57 -1.80
C PHE A 111 -11.64 7.39 -0.61
N PRO A 112 -12.46 8.28 -0.02
CA PRO A 112 -12.00 9.27 0.95
C PRO A 112 -11.29 8.64 2.15
N LYS A 113 -11.78 7.52 2.66
CA LYS A 113 -11.15 6.78 3.76
C LYS A 113 -9.75 6.28 3.41
N VAL A 114 -9.57 5.73 2.21
CA VAL A 114 -8.27 5.28 1.72
C VAL A 114 -7.33 6.46 1.48
N ARG A 115 -7.86 7.55 0.91
CA ARG A 115 -7.10 8.80 0.71
C ARG A 115 -6.58 9.34 2.05
N ASP A 116 -7.44 9.40 3.06
CA ASP A 116 -7.11 9.97 4.37
C ASP A 116 -6.16 9.06 5.14
N TYR A 117 -6.38 7.75 5.10
CA TYR A 117 -5.44 6.74 5.58
C TYR A 117 -4.07 6.87 4.92
N TYR A 118 -4.02 7.00 3.59
CA TYR A 118 -2.76 7.14 2.88
C TYR A 118 -2.05 8.45 3.24
N ALA A 119 -2.79 9.56 3.36
CA ALA A 119 -2.24 10.82 3.83
C ALA A 119 -1.66 10.72 5.25
N ALA A 120 -2.34 10.00 6.15
CA ALA A 120 -1.83 9.70 7.48
C ALA A 120 -0.51 8.90 7.41
N LEU A 121 -0.45 7.84 6.59
CA LEU A 121 0.79 7.07 6.40
C LEU A 121 1.95 7.93 5.88
N LYS A 122 1.72 8.82 4.91
CA LYS A 122 2.77 9.73 4.41
C LYS A 122 3.33 10.68 5.48
N ARG A 123 2.50 11.03 6.47
CA ARG A 123 2.86 11.91 7.59
C ARG A 123 3.56 11.14 8.70
N ASP A 124 3.01 9.97 9.04
CA ASP A 124 3.34 9.25 10.28
C ASP A 124 4.45 8.22 10.08
N LEU A 125 4.71 7.75 8.85
CA LEU A 125 5.85 6.89 8.54
C LEU A 125 7.15 7.71 8.42
N PRO A 126 8.18 7.39 9.24
CA PRO A 126 9.46 8.07 9.13
C PRO A 126 10.07 7.80 7.75
N TYR A 127 10.73 8.82 7.19
CA TYR A 127 11.42 8.75 5.90
C TYR A 127 10.55 8.45 4.67
N PHE A 128 9.22 8.39 4.79
CA PHE A 128 8.33 8.09 3.66
C PHE A 128 8.60 9.00 2.46
N ARG A 129 8.67 10.32 2.69
CA ARG A 129 8.96 11.29 1.62
C ARG A 129 10.34 11.07 0.99
N GLN A 130 11.36 10.83 1.81
CA GLN A 130 12.73 10.69 1.33
C GLN A 130 12.88 9.45 0.43
N ILE A 131 12.24 8.35 0.79
CA ILE A 131 12.35 7.08 0.05
C ILE A 131 11.40 7.07 -1.15
N ASN A 132 10.11 7.34 -0.96
CA ASN A 132 9.11 7.13 -2.00
C ASN A 132 8.99 8.29 -2.99
N VAL A 133 9.14 9.56 -2.57
CA VAL A 133 8.95 10.69 -3.50
C VAL A 133 10.10 10.78 -4.50
N VAL A 134 11.33 10.49 -4.05
CA VAL A 134 12.51 10.48 -4.92
C VAL A 134 12.40 9.38 -5.97
N GLN A 135 12.03 8.16 -5.56
CA GLN A 135 11.93 7.03 -6.48
C GLN A 135 10.79 7.14 -7.48
N VAL A 136 9.61 7.64 -7.06
CA VAL A 136 8.51 7.93 -7.99
C VAL A 136 8.94 8.96 -9.05
N SER A 137 9.79 9.93 -8.68
CA SER A 137 10.33 10.92 -9.61
C SER A 137 11.32 10.30 -10.59
N THR A 138 12.22 9.42 -10.13
CA THR A 138 13.16 8.68 -11.00
C THR A 138 12.45 7.73 -11.96
N LEU A 139 11.38 7.06 -11.50
CA LEU A 139 10.62 6.15 -12.35
C LEU A 139 10.03 6.87 -13.57
N LYS A 140 9.62 8.14 -13.44
CA LYS A 140 9.07 8.92 -14.56
C LYS A 140 10.01 9.01 -15.77
N CYS A 141 11.32 8.83 -15.58
CA CYS A 141 12.27 8.75 -16.70
C CYS A 141 12.00 7.55 -17.63
N PHE A 142 11.39 6.48 -17.13
CA PHE A 142 11.04 5.28 -17.91
C PHE A 142 9.65 5.36 -18.56
N ALA A 143 8.83 6.35 -18.24
CA ALA A 143 7.48 6.51 -18.80
C ALA A 143 7.47 7.10 -20.24
N ARG A 144 8.64 7.37 -20.82
CA ARG A 144 8.81 8.08 -22.11
C ARG A 144 9.96 7.54 -22.97
N ALA A 145 10.18 6.23 -22.97
CA ALA A 145 11.00 5.58 -23.99
C ALA A 145 10.10 4.93 -25.04
#